data_AF-A0AB39SE74-F1
#
_entry.id   AF-A0AB39SE74-F1
#
_cell.length_a   1.000
_cell.length_b   1.000
_cell.length_c   1.000
_cell.angle_alpha   90.00
_cell.angle_beta   90.00
_cell.angle_gamma   90.00
#
_symmetry.space_group_name_H-M   'P 1'
#
loop_
_entity.id
_entity.type
_entity.pdbx_description
1 polymer ?
#
loop_
_entity_poly.entity_id
_entity_poly.type
_entity_poly.pdbx_seq_one_letter_code
_entity_poly.pdbx_strand_id
1 'polypeptide(L)'
;MRHLVRKEIPDGVGGLVDTAGIAALAIRAVRDGGHVATPVGGIQQPAERGIETRNTFVLQYAREHAKLDRLRELAEKGSLTPRVARTLPAEQAPEAQRLLEASGLRGRVVLTF
;
A
#
# COMPACT_ATOMS: atom_id res chain seq x y z
N MET A 1 -5.59 13.24 12.29
CA MET A 1 -5.99 11.96 11.66
C MET A 1 -6.73 10.99 12.60
N ARG A 2 -6.40 10.93 13.90
CA ARG A 2 -6.85 9.89 14.86
C ARG A 2 -8.37 9.66 15.03
N HIS A 3 -9.24 10.58 14.59
CA HIS A 3 -10.70 10.47 14.72
C HIS A 3 -11.47 10.65 13.40
N LEU A 4 -10.79 10.96 12.28
CA LEU A 4 -11.48 11.33 11.04
C LEU A 4 -12.23 10.14 10.44
N VAL A 5 -11.63 8.95 10.45
CA VAL A 5 -12.29 7.77 9.88
C VAL A 5 -13.55 7.40 10.65
N ARG A 6 -13.52 7.42 11.99
CA ARG A 6 -14.69 7.08 12.80
C ARG A 6 -15.76 8.15 12.83
N LYS A 7 -15.44 9.40 12.48
CA LYS A 7 -16.46 10.42 12.26
C LYS A 7 -17.34 10.08 11.06
N GLU A 8 -16.73 9.58 9.99
CA GLU A 8 -17.44 9.22 8.75
C GLU A 8 -17.96 7.77 8.75
N ILE A 9 -17.26 6.87 9.46
CA ILE A 9 -17.57 5.44 9.58
C ILE A 9 -17.54 5.09 11.08
N PRO A 10 -18.63 5.35 11.83
CA PRO A 10 -18.67 5.17 13.29
C PRO A 10 -18.15 3.82 13.79
N ASP A 11 -18.53 2.75 13.10
CA ASP A 11 -18.15 1.38 13.45
C ASP A 11 -16.68 1.06 13.14
N GLY A 12 -16.01 1.91 12.36
CA GLY A 12 -14.65 1.70 11.86
C GLY A 12 -14.61 0.84 10.60
N VAL A 13 -13.43 0.76 9.99
CA VAL A 13 -13.22 0.03 8.74
C VAL A 13 -12.87 -1.43 8.99
N GLY A 14 -13.22 -2.31 8.05
CA GLY A 14 -12.88 -3.73 8.12
C GLY A 14 -11.38 -4.02 7.93
N GLY A 15 -10.63 -3.11 7.30
CA GLY A 15 -9.21 -3.32 7.03
C GLY A 15 -8.42 -2.03 6.85
N LEU A 16 -7.13 -2.08 7.21
CA LEU A 16 -6.14 -1.02 6.98
C LEU A 16 -5.00 -1.57 6.12
N VAL A 17 -4.66 -0.85 5.05
CA VAL A 17 -3.41 -1.08 4.30
C VAL A 17 -2.45 0.04 4.65
N ASP A 18 -1.38 -0.28 5.39
CA ASP A 18 -0.39 0.69 5.82
C ASP A 18 0.91 0.51 5.02
N THR A 19 1.18 1.46 4.14
CA THR A 19 2.47 1.54 3.42
C THR A 19 3.33 2.69 3.92
N ALA A 20 2.88 3.43 4.93
CA ALA A 20 3.54 4.61 5.49
C ALA A 20 4.21 4.32 6.84
N GLY A 21 3.97 3.13 7.42
CA GLY A 21 4.52 2.74 8.73
C GLY A 21 3.85 3.45 9.90
N ILE A 22 2.59 3.89 9.74
CA ILE A 22 1.85 4.66 10.75
C ILE A 22 0.69 3.86 11.37
N ALA A 23 0.60 2.56 11.13
CA ALA A 23 -0.54 1.77 11.57
C ALA A 23 -0.80 1.82 13.07
N ALA A 24 0.24 1.95 13.92
CA ALA A 24 0.05 2.15 15.37
C ALA A 24 -0.81 3.40 15.68
N LEU A 25 -0.67 4.45 14.88
CA LEU A 25 -1.46 5.68 14.99
C LEU A 25 -2.84 5.58 14.34
N ALA A 26 -2.99 4.71 13.34
CA ALA A 26 -4.20 4.56 12.54
C ALA A 26 -5.12 3.41 13.00
N ILE A 27 -4.64 2.49 13.86
CA ILE A 27 -5.36 1.26 14.24
C ILE A 27 -6.74 1.51 14.83
N ARG A 28 -6.95 2.65 15.48
CA ARG A 28 -8.24 3.00 16.06
C ARG A 28 -9.31 3.09 14.98
N ALA A 29 -8.96 3.37 13.73
CA ALA A 29 -9.88 3.38 12.61
C ALA A 29 -10.39 1.98 12.24
N VAL A 30 -9.61 0.93 12.51
CA VAL A 30 -10.00 -0.46 12.22
C VAL A 30 -11.01 -0.90 13.27
N ARG A 31 -12.08 -1.58 12.85
CA ARG A 31 -13.06 -2.18 13.76
C ARG A 31 -12.48 -3.39 14.49
N ASP A 32 -13.12 -3.81 15.57
CA ASP A 32 -12.75 -5.04 16.26
C ASP A 32 -12.97 -6.25 15.34
N GLY A 33 -12.09 -7.24 15.39
CA GLY A 33 -12.07 -8.35 14.42
C GLY A 33 -11.62 -7.96 13.01
N GLY A 34 -11.12 -6.74 12.80
CA GLY A 34 -10.64 -6.27 11.50
C GLY A 34 -9.22 -6.74 11.16
N HIS A 35 -8.69 -6.26 10.03
CA HIS A 35 -7.36 -6.66 9.54
C HIS A 35 -6.43 -5.47 9.30
N VAL A 36 -5.14 -5.71 9.42
CA VAL A 36 -4.09 -4.78 8.98
C VAL A 36 -3.15 -5.51 8.04
N ALA A 37 -2.87 -4.93 6.88
CA ALA A 37 -1.82 -5.37 5.96
C ALA A 37 -0.72 -4.31 5.92
N THR A 38 0.51 -4.69 6.20
CA THR A 38 1.64 -3.75 6.26
C THR A 38 2.95 -4.46 5.90
N PRO A 39 3.88 -3.82 5.16
CA PRO A 39 5.24 -4.31 5.02
C PRO A 39 6.11 -3.95 6.24
N VAL A 40 5.65 -3.01 7.06
CA VAL A 40 6.29 -2.58 8.31
C VAL A 40 5.75 -3.49 9.40
N GLY A 41 6.44 -4.60 9.67
CA GLY A 41 6.03 -5.56 10.68
C GLY A 41 5.93 -4.97 12.10
N GLY A 42 5.46 -5.77 13.06
CA GLY A 42 5.62 -5.45 14.49
C GLY A 42 4.60 -4.50 15.09
N ILE A 43 3.43 -4.28 14.47
CA ILE A 43 2.34 -3.56 15.13
C ILE A 43 1.78 -4.45 16.25
N GLN A 44 2.15 -4.16 17.49
CA GLN A 44 1.59 -4.79 18.68
C GLN A 44 0.29 -4.06 19.03
N GLN A 45 -0.84 -4.77 19.03
CA GLN A 45 -2.11 -4.23 19.48
C GLN A 45 -2.67 -5.07 20.62
N PRO A 46 -3.51 -4.50 21.50
CA PRO A 46 -4.21 -5.27 22.51
C PRO A 46 -4.98 -6.43 21.85
N ALA A 47 -4.70 -7.65 22.31
CA ALA A 47 -5.32 -8.86 21.76
C ALA A 47 -6.86 -8.85 21.88
N GLU A 48 -7.39 -8.11 22.86
CA GLU A 48 -8.82 -7.96 23.15
C GLU A 48 -9.67 -7.44 21.99
N ARG A 49 -9.07 -6.70 21.04
CA ARG A 49 -9.80 -6.18 19.87
C ARG A 49 -9.87 -7.18 18.70
N GLY A 50 -9.20 -8.32 18.80
CA GLY A 50 -9.22 -9.37 17.77
C GLY A 50 -8.71 -8.93 16.40
N ILE A 51 -7.89 -7.88 16.31
CA ILE A 51 -7.39 -7.37 15.03
C ILE A 51 -6.22 -8.23 14.55
N GLU A 52 -6.34 -8.80 13.35
CA GLU A 52 -5.28 -9.61 12.74
C GLU A 52 -4.33 -8.73 11.91
N THR A 53 -3.04 -8.78 12.20
CA THR A 53 -2.01 -8.10 11.40
C THR A 53 -1.28 -9.08 10.49
N ARG A 54 -1.27 -8.82 9.19
CA ARG A 54 -0.56 -9.58 8.17
C ARG A 54 0.62 -8.76 7.66
N ASN A 55 1.82 -9.32 7.81
CA ASN A 55 3.02 -8.73 7.24
C ASN A 55 3.06 -9.04 5.73
N THR A 56 3.03 -8.01 4.90
CA THR A 56 3.16 -8.14 3.45
C THR A 56 4.63 -8.02 3.07
N PHE A 57 5.30 -9.16 2.89
CA PHE A 57 6.70 -9.19 2.46
C PHE A 57 6.83 -9.68 1.01
N VAL A 58 7.26 -8.81 0.11
CA VAL A 58 7.22 -9.07 -1.35
C VAL A 58 7.97 -10.33 -1.77
N LEU A 59 9.05 -10.69 -1.06
CA LEU A 59 9.81 -11.90 -1.37
C LEU A 59 8.99 -13.19 -1.20
N GLN A 60 7.98 -13.18 -0.33
CA GLN A 60 7.05 -14.31 -0.19
C GLN A 60 6.16 -14.51 -1.43
N TYR A 61 6.05 -13.50 -2.29
CA TYR A 61 5.22 -13.50 -3.50
C TYR A 61 6.05 -13.57 -4.79
N ALA A 62 7.38 -13.69 -4.70
CA ALA A 62 8.28 -13.60 -5.85
C ALA A 62 7.99 -14.63 -6.95
N ARG A 63 7.36 -15.76 -6.61
CA ARG A 63 7.01 -16.85 -7.54
C ARG A 63 5.51 -16.93 -7.84
N GLU A 64 4.72 -15.97 -7.40
CA GLU A 64 3.27 -15.95 -7.59
C GLU A 64 2.88 -15.46 -8.99
N HIS A 65 3.37 -16.15 -10.02
CA HIS A 65 3.17 -15.78 -11.43
C HIS A 65 1.70 -15.64 -11.80
N ALA A 66 0.83 -16.52 -11.30
CA ALA A 66 -0.61 -16.46 -11.55
C ALA A 66 -1.25 -15.16 -11.02
N LYS A 67 -0.75 -14.62 -9.90
CA LYS A 67 -1.24 -13.34 -9.37
C LYS A 67 -0.80 -12.17 -10.25
N LEU A 68 0.44 -12.18 -10.73
CA LEU A 68 0.94 -11.18 -11.68
C LEU A 68 0.20 -11.23 -13.02
N ASP A 69 -0.06 -12.42 -13.53
CA ASP A 69 -0.80 -12.61 -14.78
C ASP A 69 -2.24 -12.08 -14.68
N ARG A 70 -2.90 -12.33 -13.54
CA ARG A 70 -4.21 -11.72 -13.27
C ARG A 70 -4.16 -10.19 -13.24
N LEU A 71 -3.09 -9.59 -12.71
CA LEU A 71 -2.92 -8.13 -12.74
C LEU A 71 -2.72 -7.60 -14.17
N ARG A 72 -1.97 -8.32 -15.00
CA ARG A 72 -1.82 -8.02 -16.44
C ARG A 72 -3.18 -8.03 -17.13
N GLU A 73 -3.98 -9.09 -16.97
CA GLU A 73 -5.30 -9.17 -17.59
C GLU A 73 -6.22 -8.02 -17.17
N LEU A 74 -6.22 -7.65 -15.89
CA LEU A 74 -7.02 -6.52 -15.40
C LEU A 74 -6.55 -5.19 -15.99
N ALA A 75 -5.24 -5.05 -16.24
CA ALA A 75 -4.69 -3.86 -16.88
C ALA A 75 -5.05 -3.78 -18.36
N GLU A 76 -4.93 -4.88 -19.10
CA GLU A 76 -5.33 -4.97 -20.51
C GLU A 76 -6.83 -4.71 -20.70
N LYS A 77 -7.67 -5.18 -19.77
CA LYS A 77 -9.13 -4.93 -19.76
C LYS A 77 -9.49 -3.50 -19.34
N GLY A 78 -8.53 -2.70 -18.86
CA GLY A 78 -8.79 -1.35 -18.33
C GLY A 78 -9.44 -1.33 -16.94
N SER A 79 -9.72 -2.47 -16.32
CA SER A 79 -10.26 -2.56 -14.95
C SER A 79 -9.27 -2.12 -13.88
N LEU A 80 -7.97 -2.14 -14.20
CA LEU A 80 -6.89 -1.62 -13.36
C LEU A 80 -5.98 -0.73 -14.20
N THR A 81 -5.83 0.55 -13.86
CA THR A 81 -4.94 1.45 -14.61
C THR A 81 -3.65 1.71 -13.83
N PRO A 82 -2.47 1.25 -14.31
CA PRO A 82 -1.19 1.67 -13.76
C PRO A 82 -1.04 3.19 -13.90
N ARG A 83 -0.65 3.87 -12.82
CA ARG A 83 -0.41 5.31 -12.85
C ARG A 83 1.06 5.58 -13.07
N VAL A 84 1.41 6.10 -14.24
CA VAL A 84 2.76 6.58 -14.56
C VAL A 84 2.79 8.09 -14.38
N ALA A 85 3.64 8.56 -13.46
CA ALA A 85 3.81 9.98 -13.20
C ALA A 85 4.81 10.60 -14.16
N ARG A 86 5.91 9.90 -14.44
CA ARG A 86 6.98 10.31 -15.36
C ARG A 86 7.61 9.08 -16.00
N THR A 87 8.02 9.24 -17.25
CA THR A 87 8.86 8.29 -17.97
C THR A 87 10.16 9.00 -18.31
N LEU A 88 11.29 8.44 -17.90
CA LEU A 88 12.61 9.01 -18.13
C LEU A 88 13.51 7.96 -18.80
N PRO A 89 14.46 8.35 -19.65
CA PRO A 89 15.47 7.43 -20.13
C PRO A 89 16.36 6.96 -18.96
N ALA A 90 16.90 5.75 -19.04
CA ALA A 90 17.64 5.11 -17.95
C ALA A 90 18.85 5.93 -17.47
N GLU A 91 19.48 6.69 -18.36
CA GLU A 91 20.58 7.61 -18.06
C GLU A 91 20.17 8.72 -17.07
N GLN A 92 18.87 8.98 -16.93
CA GLN A 92 18.30 9.94 -15.99
C GLN A 92 17.82 9.29 -14.69
N ALA A 93 18.26 8.07 -14.36
CA ALA A 93 18.00 7.45 -13.06
C ALA A 93 18.29 8.38 -11.85
N PRO A 94 19.34 9.22 -11.84
CA PRO A 94 19.54 10.18 -10.76
C PRO A 94 18.41 11.21 -10.60
N GLU A 95 17.79 11.64 -11.72
CA GLU A 95 16.64 12.53 -11.68
C GLU A 95 15.38 11.80 -11.19
N ALA A 96 15.17 10.56 -11.62
CA ALA A 96 14.08 9.72 -11.12
C ALA A 96 14.11 9.61 -9.58
N GLN A 97 15.30 9.45 -9.00
CA GLN A 97 15.50 9.40 -7.54
C GLN A 97 15.17 10.74 -6.87
N ARG A 98 15.66 11.87 -7.40
CA ARG A 98 15.33 13.21 -6.87
C ARG A 98 13.83 13.49 -6.87
N LEU A 99 13.13 13.10 -7.94
CA LEU A 99 11.68 13.22 -8.02
C LEU A 99 10.94 12.39 -6.96
N LEU A 100 11.45 11.19 -6.65
CA LEU A 100 10.89 10.34 -5.60
C LEU A 100 11.09 10.96 -4.21
N GLU A 101 12.29 11.47 -3.93
CA GLU A 101 12.65 12.11 -2.66
C GLU A 101 11.86 13.39 -2.39
N ALA A 102 11.60 14.19 -3.44
CA ALA A 102 10.79 15.40 -3.35
C ALA A 102 9.34 15.15 -2.90
N SER A 103 8.88 13.89 -2.88
CA SER A 103 7.52 13.48 -2.52
C SER A 103 6.44 14.13 -3.42
N GLY A 104 5.16 13.82 -3.20
CA GLY A 104 4.05 14.44 -3.95
C GLY A 104 3.74 13.85 -5.32
N LEU A 105 4.53 12.88 -5.80
CA LEU A 105 4.23 12.15 -7.03
C LEU A 105 2.93 11.34 -6.93
N ARG A 106 2.07 11.49 -7.94
CA ARG A 106 0.87 10.66 -8.11
C ARG A 106 1.12 9.61 -9.19
N GLY A 107 1.74 8.51 -8.82
CA GLY A 107 2.09 7.41 -9.72
C GLY A 107 3.55 7.00 -9.60
N ARG A 108 4.00 6.14 -10.49
CA ARG A 108 5.39 5.64 -10.53
C ARG A 108 6.22 6.42 -11.54
N VAL A 109 7.52 6.54 -11.26
CA VAL A 109 8.52 6.90 -12.26
C VAL A 109 8.93 5.62 -12.98
N VAL A 110 8.95 5.64 -14.31
CA VAL A 110 9.34 4.51 -15.16
C VAL A 110 10.60 4.89 -15.91
N LEU A 111 11.58 3.98 -15.95
CA LEU A 111 12.78 4.14 -16.76
C LEU A 111 12.62 3.38 -18.09
N THR A 112 12.98 4.02 -19.20
CA THR A 112 13.05 3.39 -20.53
C THR A 112 14.50 3.06 -20.88
N PHE A 113 14.68 1.90 -21.53
CA PHE A 113 15.97 1.35 -21.93
C PHE A 113 15.97 1.03 -23.42
#